data_AF-A0A1S8NK19-F1
#
_entry.id   AF-A0A1S8NK19-F1
#
_cell.length_a   1.000
_cell.length_b   1.000
_cell.length_c   1.000
_cell.angle_alpha   90.00
_cell.angle_beta   90.00
_cell.angle_gamma   90.00
#
_symmetry.space_group_name_H-M   'P 1'
#
loop_
_entity.id
_entity.type
_entity.pdbx_description
1 polymer ?
#
loop_
_entity_poly.entity_id
_entity_poly.type
_entity_poly.pdbx_seq_one_letter_code
_entity_poly.pdbx_strand_id
1 'polypeptide(L)'
;MCKKIKTTITLAPHIKEFASKEAKSLGLDFSAYITILIAEKMRSTIITPPVKNITNDTSNEIAAEDNKDTITIDSEQENEIDRLLQW
;
A
#
# COMPACT_ATOMS: atom_id res chain seq x y z
N MET A 1 -2.24 -14.23 29.53
CA MET A 1 -3.37 -13.34 29.18
C MET A 1 -2.83 -12.03 28.65
N CYS A 2 -2.99 -11.74 27.36
CA CYS A 2 -2.67 -10.40 26.85
C CYS A 2 -3.67 -9.40 27.44
N LYS A 3 -3.16 -8.36 28.11
CA LYS A 3 -4.00 -7.25 28.58
C LYS A 3 -4.58 -6.56 27.35
N LYS A 4 -5.91 -6.44 27.28
CA LYS A 4 -6.58 -5.67 26.22
C LYS A 4 -6.26 -4.19 26.43
N ILE A 5 -5.63 -3.56 25.44
CA ILE A 5 -5.41 -2.11 25.44
C ILE A 5 -6.68 -1.46 24.88
N LYS A 6 -7.23 -0.50 25.61
CA LYS A 6 -8.35 0.31 25.10
C LYS A 6 -7.79 1.39 24.18
N THR A 7 -8.15 1.32 22.90
CA THR A 7 -7.72 2.29 21.89
C THR A 7 -8.92 3.00 21.30
N THR A 8 -8.82 4.32 21.16
CA THR A 8 -9.80 5.14 20.45
C THR A 8 -9.20 5.56 19.12
N ILE A 9 -9.96 5.43 18.03
CA ILE A 9 -9.55 5.86 16.69
C ILE A 9 -10.58 6.83 16.12
N THR A 10 -10.11 7.81 15.36
CA THR A 10 -10.97 8.73 14.61
C THR A 10 -11.06 8.24 13.18
N LEU A 11 -12.29 8.05 12.69
CA LEU A 11 -12.58 7.59 11.34
C LEU A 11 -13.52 8.56 10.65
N ALA A 12 -13.39 8.69 9.33
CA ALA A 12 -14.37 9.41 8.53
C ALA A 12 -15.74 8.68 8.61
N PRO A 13 -16.87 9.41 8.57
CA PRO A 13 -18.20 8.83 8.75
C PRO A 13 -18.52 7.68 7.78
N HIS A 14 -18.20 7.86 6.49
CA HIS A 14 -18.44 6.83 5.46
C HIS A 14 -17.63 5.55 5.69
N ILE A 15 -16.40 5.66 6.19
CA ILE A 15 -15.55 4.50 6.52
C ILE A 15 -16.13 3.76 7.72
N LYS A 16 -16.59 4.49 8.75
CA LYS A 16 -17.22 3.90 9.93
C LYS A 16 -18.49 3.13 9.54
N GLU A 17 -19.33 3.71 8.69
CA GLU A 17 -20.55 3.05 8.20
C GLU A 17 -20.24 1.78 7.41
N PHE A 18 -19.30 1.86 6.47
CA PHE A 18 -18.87 0.71 5.69
C PHE A 18 -18.34 -0.42 6.58
N ALA A 19 -17.36 -0.12 7.44
CA ALA A 19 -16.77 -1.11 8.33
C ALA A 19 -17.80 -1.68 9.34
N SER A 20 -18.80 -0.90 9.75
CA SER A 20 -19.88 -1.39 10.61
C SER A 20 -20.82 -2.36 9.89
N LYS A 21 -21.07 -2.15 8.59
CA LYS A 21 -21.89 -3.08 7.77
C LYS A 21 -21.13 -4.39 7.53
N GLU A 22 -19.86 -4.30 7.15
CA GLU A 22 -18.99 -5.47 6.95
C GLU A 22 -18.85 -6.30 8.23
N ALA A 23 -18.57 -5.65 9.37
CA ALA A 23 -18.47 -6.34 10.66
C ALA A 23 -19.75 -7.12 10.99
N LYS A 24 -20.92 -6.51 10.79
CA LYS A 24 -22.22 -7.18 10.98
C LYS A 24 -22.42 -8.35 10.01
N SER A 25 -22.05 -8.20 8.74
CA SER A 25 -22.19 -9.27 7.74
C SER A 25 -21.34 -10.50 8.08
N LEU A 26 -20.19 -10.29 8.74
CA LEU A 26 -19.30 -11.35 9.19
C LEU A 26 -19.65 -11.88 10.59
N GLY A 27 -20.67 -11.31 11.25
CA GLY A 27 -21.05 -11.67 12.62
C GLY A 27 -20.02 -11.26 13.67
N LEU A 28 -19.21 -10.24 13.39
CA LEU A 28 -18.13 -9.74 14.26
C LEU A 28 -18.50 -8.41 14.92
N ASP A 29 -17.97 -8.22 16.13
CA ASP A 29 -17.96 -6.90 16.75
C ASP A 29 -17.08 -5.94 15.95
N PHE A 30 -17.47 -4.67 15.87
CA PHE A 30 -16.73 -3.64 15.15
C PHE A 30 -15.25 -3.56 15.61
N SER A 31 -14.99 -3.64 16.91
CA SER A 31 -13.64 -3.61 17.47
C SER A 31 -12.80 -4.82 17.04
N ALA A 32 -13.41 -6.01 16.97
CA ALA A 32 -12.74 -7.22 16.51
C ALA A 32 -12.41 -7.12 15.02
N TYR A 33 -13.37 -6.67 14.21
CA TYR A 33 -13.19 -6.45 12.77
C TYR A 33 -12.03 -5.49 12.48
N ILE A 34 -12.00 -4.32 13.14
CA ILE A 34 -10.90 -3.35 12.98
C ILE A 34 -9.56 -3.93 13.44
N THR A 35 -9.54 -4.71 14.52
CA THR A 35 -8.31 -5.34 15.02
C THR A 35 -7.74 -6.33 14.02
N ILE A 36 -8.59 -7.12 13.36
CA ILE A 36 -8.17 -8.06 12.31
C ILE A 36 -7.55 -7.30 11.13
N LEU A 37 -8.22 -6.26 10.64
CA LEU A 37 -7.70 -5.45 9.54
C LEU A 37 -6.34 -4.81 9.85
N ILE A 38 -6.17 -4.30 11.08
CA ILE A 38 -4.87 -3.76 11.53
C ILE A 38 -3.82 -4.87 11.55
N ALA A 39 -4.14 -6.05 12.07
CA ALA A 39 -3.21 -7.17 12.13
C ALA A 39 -2.80 -7.65 10.74
N GLU A 40 -3.75 -7.76 9.80
CA GLU A 40 -3.49 -8.09 8.40
C GLU A 40 -2.61 -7.03 7.74
N LYS A 41 -2.92 -5.74 7.94
CA LYS A 41 -2.11 -4.66 7.38
C LYS A 41 -0.70 -4.67 7.94
N MET A 42 -0.52 -4.87 9.24
CA MET A 42 0.79 -4.97 9.89
C MET A 42 1.58 -6.16 9.34
N ARG A 43 0.92 -7.31 9.14
CA ARG A 43 1.54 -8.49 8.53
C ARG A 43 2.04 -8.20 7.11
N SER A 44 1.24 -7.52 6.30
CA SER A 44 1.64 -7.12 4.94
C SER A 44 2.72 -6.03 4.93
N THR A 45 2.71 -5.13 5.91
CA THR A 45 3.70 -4.03 6.02
C THR A 45 5.08 -4.55 6.46
N ILE A 46 5.18 -5.72 7.10
CA ILE A 46 6.49 -6.35 7.34
C ILE A 46 7.20 -6.68 6.02
N ILE A 47 6.45 -6.90 4.94
CA ILE A 47 6.99 -7.24 3.61
C ILE A 47 7.37 -5.97 2.82
N THR A 48 6.73 -4.83 3.10
CA THR A 48 6.99 -3.56 2.41
C THR A 48 7.72 -2.61 3.35
N PRO A 49 8.98 -2.24 3.08
CA PRO A 49 9.70 -1.32 3.96
C PRO A 49 8.91 -0.02 4.12
N PRO A 50 8.89 0.57 5.33
CA PRO A 50 8.19 1.82 5.55
C PRO A 50 8.79 2.87 4.61
N VAL A 51 7.96 3.45 3.75
CA VAL A 51 8.35 4.61 2.93
C VAL A 51 8.69 5.72 3.91
N LYS A 52 9.99 5.95 4.14
CA LYS A 52 10.45 7.13 4.87
C LYS A 52 10.06 8.32 4.01
N ASN A 53 9.05 9.08 4.44
CA ASN A 53 8.87 10.44 3.95
C ASN A 53 10.03 11.27 4.50
N ILE A 54 11.16 11.26 3.78
CA ILE A 54 12.21 12.24 3.96
C ILE A 54 11.68 13.51 3.28
N THR A 55 10.96 14.33 4.05
CA THR A 55 10.93 15.75 3.76
C THR A 55 12.33 16.27 4.02
N ASN A 56 13.14 16.46 2.96
CA ASN A 56 14.25 17.39 2.97
C ASN A 56 14.34 18.05 1.59
N ASP A 57 14.29 19.37 1.62
CA ASP A 57 14.63 20.28 0.54
C ASP A 57 15.96 19.92 -0.12
N THR A 58 15.96 20.03 -1.45
CA THR A 58 17.12 20.32 -2.32
C THR A 58 18.33 19.39 -2.22
N SER A 59 18.37 18.37 -3.09
CA SER A 59 19.53 18.08 -3.96
C SER A 59 19.21 16.90 -4.89
N ASN A 60 19.32 17.16 -6.20
CA ASN A 60 19.35 16.13 -7.24
C ASN A 60 20.47 15.11 -6.94
N GLU A 61 20.11 13.87 -6.64
CA GLU A 61 20.99 12.72 -6.88
C GLU A 61 20.13 11.48 -7.12
N ILE A 62 20.05 11.08 -8.39
CA ILE A 62 19.46 9.82 -8.83
C ILE A 62 20.47 8.73 -8.48
N ALA A 63 20.30 8.11 -7.32
CA ALA A 63 20.92 6.81 -7.03
C ALA A 63 19.84 5.73 -7.23
N ALA A 64 19.61 5.35 -8.49
CA ALA A 64 18.85 4.16 -8.83
C ALA A 64 19.75 2.94 -8.62
N GLU A 65 19.39 2.11 -7.65
CA GLU A 65 20.03 0.83 -7.33
C GLU A 65 19.99 -0.14 -8.52
N ASP A 66 21.10 -0.85 -8.67
CA ASP A 66 21.32 -2.00 -9.55
C ASP A 66 20.19 -3.04 -9.45
N ASN A 67 19.36 -3.12 -10.48
CA ASN A 67 18.81 -4.37 -11.01
C ASN A 67 18.80 -4.26 -12.53
N LYS A 68 19.92 -4.62 -13.17
CA LYS A 68 19.96 -4.86 -14.62
C LYS A 68 19.25 -6.18 -14.93
N ASP A 69 17.93 -6.16 -14.94
CA ASP A 69 17.19 -7.07 -15.80
C ASP A 69 17.48 -6.62 -17.24
N THR A 70 18.28 -7.42 -17.94
CA THR A 70 18.62 -7.17 -19.34
C THR A 70 17.38 -7.50 -20.16
N ILE A 71 16.51 -6.51 -20.36
CA ILE A 71 15.36 -6.61 -21.25
C ILE A 71 15.89 -6.52 -22.68
N THR A 72 15.93 -7.64 -23.39
CA THR A 72 16.15 -7.67 -24.85
C THR A 72 14.84 -7.28 -25.53
N ILE A 73 14.81 -6.07 -26.09
CA ILE A 73 13.69 -5.56 -26.89
C ILE A 73 13.78 -6.20 -28.27
N ASP A 74 12.71 -6.85 -28.73
CA ASP A 74 12.62 -7.41 -30.08
C ASP A 74 12.25 -6.32 -31.09
N SER A 75 12.61 -6.50 -32.37
CA SER A 75 12.39 -5.53 -33.45
C SER A 75 10.93 -5.14 -33.65
N GLU A 76 10.00 -6.05 -33.33
CA GLU A 76 8.56 -5.77 -33.37
C GLU A 76 8.13 -4.79 -32.25
N GLN A 77 8.79 -4.86 -31.08
CA GLN A 77 8.54 -3.94 -29.97
C GLN A 77 9.13 -2.55 -30.24
N GLU A 78 10.29 -2.47 -30.91
CA GLU A 78 10.87 -1.18 -31.33
C GLU A 78 9.93 -0.43 -32.30
N ASN A 79 9.33 -1.13 -33.26
CA ASN A 79 8.42 -0.53 -34.23
C ASN A 79 7.10 -0.03 -33.59
N GLU A 80 6.58 -0.74 -32.58
CA GLU A 80 5.40 -0.31 -31.83
C GLU A 80 5.70 0.96 -31.01
N ILE A 81 6.90 1.04 -30.40
CA ILE A 81 7.36 2.22 -29.66
C ILE A 81 7.49 3.44 -30.59
N ASP A 82 8.09 3.27 -31.76
CA ASP A 82 8.23 4.34 -32.76
C ASP A 82 6.87 4.85 -33.25
N ARG A 83 5.90 3.96 -33.45
CA ARG A 83 4.51 4.35 -33.80
C ARG A 83 3.86 5.18 -32.69
N LEU A 84 4.07 4.81 -31.42
CA LEU A 84 3.48 5.49 -30.27
C LEU A 84 4.10 6.87 -30.00
N LEU A 85 5.36 7.08 -30.38
CA LEU A 85 6.10 8.34 -30.23
C LEU A 85 5.81 9.38 -31.32
N GLN A 86 5.03 9.04 -32.35
CA GLN A 86 4.67 9.94 -33.46
C GLN A 86 3.42 10.80 -33.20
N TRP A 87 2.90 10.84 -31.96
CA TRP A 87 1.88 11.80 -31.50
C TRP A 87 2.47 12.80 -30.51
#